data_AF-A0A7W6WD86-F1
#
_entry.id   AF-A0A7W6WD86-F1
#
_cell.length_a   1.000
_cell.length_b   1.000
_cell.length_c   1.000
_cell.angle_alpha   90.00
_cell.angle_beta   90.00
_cell.angle_gamma   90.00
#
_symmetry.space_group_name_H-M   'P 1'
#
loop_
_entity.id
_entity.type
_entity.pdbx_description
1 polymer ?
#
loop_
_entity_poly.entity_id
_entity_poly.type
_entity_poly.pdbx_seq_one_letter_code
_entity_poly.pdbx_strand_id
1 'polypeptide(L)' 'MGPHLSGLLGRSAGTIEGARYSKALGGSGIVWDEERLQAFLANPRQVVPGTTMTVSIRDEAQRSAIIAYLRSLSTAN' A
#
# COMPACT_ATOMS: atom_id res chain seq x y z
N MET A 1 6.59 3.98 11.95
CA MET A 1 7.64 3.63 10.97
C MET A 1 7.05 2.61 10.01
N GLY A 2 7.01 2.92 8.71
CA GLY A 2 6.54 2.01 7.67
C GLY A 2 7.70 1.46 6.83
N PRO A 3 7.47 0.39 6.06
CA PRO A 3 8.47 -0.14 5.12
C PRO A 3 8.74 0.82 3.94
N HIS A 4 9.81 0.56 3.19
CA HIS A 4 10.03 1.25 1.91
C HIS A 4 8.95 0.88 0.88
N LEU A 5 8.70 1.77 -0.08
CA LEU A 5 7.63 1.61 -1.08
C LEU A 5 8.16 1.39 -2.52
N SER A 6 9.47 1.24 -2.71
CA SER A 6 10.03 0.82 -4.00
C SER A 6 9.54 -0.59 -4.37
N GLY A 7 9.25 -0.82 -5.66
CA GLY A 7 8.76 -2.10 -6.15
C GLY A 7 7.45 -2.56 -5.49
N LEU A 8 6.54 -1.63 -5.18
CA LEU A 8 5.29 -1.95 -4.49
C LEU A 8 4.30 -2.70 -5.39
N LEU A 9 4.13 -2.26 -6.64
CA LEU A 9 3.21 -2.88 -7.59
C LEU A 9 3.67 -4.32 -7.91
N GLY A 10 2.74 -5.27 -7.84
CA GLY A 10 2.97 -6.72 -7.97
C GLY A 10 3.48 -7.40 -6.69
N ARG A 11 3.85 -6.65 -5.65
CA ARG A 11 4.36 -7.23 -4.40
C ARG A 11 3.22 -7.63 -3.47
N SER A 12 3.38 -8.77 -2.79
CA SER A 12 2.46 -9.18 -1.72
C SER A 12 2.57 -8.25 -0.50
N ALA A 13 1.44 -7.87 0.07
CA ALA A 13 1.37 -7.02 1.26
C ALA A 13 2.04 -7.70 2.46
N GLY A 14 2.73 -6.91 3.28
CA GLY A 14 3.30 -7.41 4.53
C GLY A 14 4.55 -8.28 4.40
N THR A 15 5.23 -8.24 3.24
CA THR A 15 6.34 -9.18 2.94
C THR A 15 7.75 -8.59 3.07
N ILE A 16 7.92 -7.29 3.34
CA ILE A 16 9.27 -6.73 3.51
C ILE A 16 9.85 -7.17 4.85
N GLU A 17 11.01 -7.80 4.78
CA GLU A 17 11.76 -8.24 5.96
C GLU A 17 12.15 -7.05 6.85
N GLY A 18 12.08 -7.25 8.17
CA GLY A 18 12.43 -6.21 9.16
C GLY A 18 11.34 -5.14 9.38
N ALA A 19 10.31 -5.07 8.53
CA ALA A 19 9.19 -4.17 8.75
C ALA A 19 8.16 -4.75 9.72
N ARG A 20 7.66 -3.92 10.64
CA ARG A 20 6.59 -4.30 11.56
C ARG A 20 5.23 -4.05 10.92
N TYR A 21 4.61 -5.10 10.42
CA TYR A 21 3.25 -5.08 9.90
C TYR A 21 2.21 -5.39 10.97
N SER A 22 0.99 -4.92 10.77
CA SER A 22 -0.16 -5.45 11.51
C SER A 22 -0.39 -6.91 11.11
N LYS A 23 -0.89 -7.72 12.05
CA LYS A 23 -1.31 -9.10 11.76
C LYS A 23 -2.33 -9.16 10.63
N ALA A 24 -3.23 -8.17 10.58
CA ALA A 24 -4.23 -8.03 9.52
C ALA A 24 -3.60 -7.83 8.14
N LEU A 25 -2.65 -6.90 8.01
CA LEU A 25 -2.03 -6.62 6.71
C LEU A 25 -1.09 -7.76 6.26
N GLY A 26 -0.32 -8.33 7.18
CA GLY A 26 0.55 -9.48 6.90
C GLY A 26 -0.22 -10.75 6.53
N GLY A 27 -1.43 -10.94 7.07
CA GLY A 27 -2.31 -12.06 6.75
C GLY A 27 -3.33 -11.79 5.66
N SER A 28 -3.31 -10.61 5.02
CA SER A 28 -4.37 -10.18 4.11
C SER A 28 -4.40 -10.93 2.76
N GLY A 29 -3.27 -11.53 2.35
CA GLY A 29 -3.12 -12.14 1.03
C GLY A 29 -3.18 -11.15 -0.14
N ILE A 30 -3.16 -9.84 0.14
CA ILE A 30 -3.23 -8.80 -0.89
C ILE A 30 -1.95 -8.81 -1.72
N VAL A 31 -2.11 -8.75 -3.04
CA VAL A 31 -1.06 -8.35 -3.97
C VAL A 31 -1.37 -6.92 -4.41
N TRP A 32 -0.39 -6.03 -4.32
CA TRP A 32 -0.60 -4.63 -4.66
C TRP A 32 -0.71 -4.43 -6.17
N ASP A 33 -1.86 -3.95 -6.61
CA ASP A 33 -2.07 -3.34 -7.92
C ASP A 33 -2.58 -1.91 -7.74
N GLU A 34 -2.79 -1.20 -8.84
CA GLU A 34 -3.22 0.20 -8.80
C GLU A 34 -4.60 0.36 -8.17
N GLU A 35 -5.54 -0.52 -8.49
CA GLU A 35 -6.91 -0.48 -7.98
C GLU A 35 -6.96 -0.72 -6.46
N ARG A 36 -6.25 -1.74 -5.98
CA ARG A 36 -6.13 -2.05 -4.56
C ARG A 36 -5.39 -0.96 -3.81
N LEU A 37 -4.35 -0.38 -4.41
CA LEU A 37 -3.67 0.78 -3.81
C LEU A 37 -4.59 1.99 -3.73
N GLN A 38 -5.41 2.25 -4.76
CA GLN A 38 -6.38 3.33 -4.77
C GLN A 38 -7.39 3.16 -3.64
N ALA A 39 -7.99 1.97 -3.52
CA ALA A 39 -8.94 1.65 -2.47
C ALA A 39 -8.31 1.69 -1.08
N PHE A 40 -7.10 1.16 -0.93
CA PHE A 40 -6.38 1.13 0.34
C PHE A 40 -5.97 2.54 0.78
N LEU A 41 -5.51 3.40 -0.11
CA LEU A 41 -5.21 4.80 0.20
C LEU A 41 -6.47 5.61 0.51
N ALA A 42 -7.62 5.26 -0.09
CA ALA A 42 -8.89 5.91 0.22
C ALA A 42 -9.39 5.54 1.62
N ASN A 43 -9.33 4.27 2.00
CA ASN A 43 -9.73 3.81 3.33
C ASN A 43 -9.02 2.49 3.74
N PRO A 44 -7.85 2.58 4.40
CA PRO A 44 -7.06 1.39 4.73
C PRO A 44 -7.80 0.42 5.66
N ARG A 45 -8.57 0.94 6.62
CA ARG A 45 -9.29 0.14 7.62
C ARG A 45 -10.51 -0.58 7.04
N GLN A 46 -11.07 -0.08 5.95
CA GLN A 46 -12.13 -0.76 5.22
C GLN A 46 -11.58 -1.91 4.37
N VAL A 47 -10.45 -1.68 3.69
CA VAL A 47 -9.82 -2.70 2.85
C VAL A 47 -9.15 -3.79 3.70
N VAL A 48 -8.48 -3.40 4.79
CA VAL A 48 -7.81 -4.31 5.71
C VAL A 48 -8.22 -3.96 7.14
N PRO A 49 -9.34 -4.53 7.64
CA PRO A 49 -9.77 -4.36 9.02
C PRO A 49 -8.67 -4.79 10.01
N GLY A 50 -8.30 -3.92 10.93
CA GLY A 50 -7.20 -4.16 11.88
C GLY A 50 -5.81 -3.76 11.37
N THR A 51 -5.71 -3.12 10.20
CA THR A 51 -4.46 -2.50 9.78
C THR A 51 -4.05 -1.37 10.72
N THR A 52 -2.74 -1.26 10.96
CA THR A 52 -2.14 -0.15 11.72
C THR A 52 -1.97 1.11 10.88
N MET A 53 -2.23 1.04 9.56
CA MET A 53 -2.23 2.21 8.70
C MET A 53 -3.53 3.02 8.91
N THR A 54 -3.40 4.20 9.50
CA THR A 54 -4.55 5.08 9.82
C THR A 54 -4.72 6.25 8.86
N VAL A 55 -3.75 6.47 7.96
CA VAL A 55 -3.75 7.59 7.02
C VAL A 55 -4.59 7.23 5.81
N SER A 56 -5.61 8.04 5.54
CA SER A 56 -6.43 7.99 4.34
C SER A 56 -6.28 9.28 3.55
N ILE A 57 -6.28 9.16 2.22
CA ILE A 57 -6.20 10.28 1.28
C ILE A 57 -7.55 10.37 0.58
N ARG A 58 -8.35 11.40 0.90
CA ARG A 58 -9.71 11.54 0.38
C ARG A 58 -9.74 12.02 -1.08
N ASP A 59 -8.80 12.88 -1.44
CA ASP A 59 -8.66 13.39 -2.81
C ASP A 59 -8.20 12.27 -3.75
N GLU A 60 -9.00 11.99 -4.76
CA GLU A 60 -8.70 10.97 -5.75
C GLU A 60 -7.54 11.34 -6.67
N ALA A 61 -7.44 12.59 -7.10
CA ALA A 61 -6.33 13.06 -7.92
C ALA A 61 -5.00 12.93 -7.17
N GLN A 62 -5.01 13.22 -5.85
CA GLN A 62 -3.84 13.02 -5.00
C GLN A 62 -3.47 11.53 -4.89
N ARG A 63 -4.45 10.62 -4.71
CA ARG A 63 -4.18 9.17 -4.71
C ARG A 63 -3.57 8.72 -6.04
N SER A 64 -4.15 9.14 -7.16
CA SER A 64 -3.66 8.80 -8.50
C SER A 64 -2.25 9.31 -8.74
N ALA A 65 -1.93 10.54 -8.33
CA ALA A 65 -0.58 11.09 -8.43
C ALA A 65 0.45 10.29 -7.59
N ILE A 66 0.08 9.87 -6.38
CA ILE A 66 0.92 9.02 -5.53
C ILE A 66 1.16 7.66 -6.19
N ILE A 67 0.11 7.02 -6.70
CA ILE A 67 0.22 5.71 -7.37
C ILE A 67 1.13 5.82 -8.60
N ALA A 68 0.95 6.87 -9.42
CA ALA A 68 1.81 7.13 -10.57
C ALA A 68 3.29 7.33 -10.16
N TYR A 69 3.54 8.06 -9.08
CA TYR A 69 4.89 8.22 -8.54
C TYR A 69 5.47 6.89 -8.05
N LEU A 70 4.73 6.10 -7.28
CA LEU A 70 5.16 4.78 -6.79
C LEU A 70 5.44 3.81 -7.94
N ARG A 71 4.65 3.87 -9.02
CA ARG A 71 4.91 3.13 -10.25
C ARG A 71 6.25 3.53 -10.87
N SER A 72 6.55 4.83 -10.93
CA SER A 72 7.83 5.32 -11.48
C SER A 72 9.04 4.83 -10.68
N LEU A 73 8.92 4.69 -9.36
CA LEU A 73 9.95 4.14 -8.48
C LEU A 73 10.16 2.63 -8.64
N SER A 74 9.22 1.92 -9.28
CA SER A 74 9.36 0.50 -9.58
C SER A 74 10.16 0.23 -10.86
N THR A 75 10.31 1.25 -11.73
CA THR A 75 11.00 1.14 -13.02
C THR A 75 12.46 1.63 -12.96
N ALA A 76 12.85 2.28 -11.85
CA ALA A 76 14.23 2.67 -11.62
C ALA A 76 15.05 1.43 -11.20
N ASN A 77 15.66 0.79 -12.21
CA ASN A 77 16.73 -0.20 -12.08
C ASN A 77 18.05 0.46 -12.50
#